data_AF-A0A3L6SJU1-F1
#
_entry.id   AF-A0A3L6SJU1-F1
#
_cell.length_a   1.000
_cell.length_b   1.000
_cell.length_c   1.000
_cell.angle_alpha   90.00
_cell.angle_beta   90.00
_cell.angle_gamma   90.00
#
_symmetry.space_group_name_H-M   'P 1'
#
loop_
_entity.id
_entity.type
_entity.pdbx_description
1 polymer ?
#
loop_
_entity_poly.entity_id
_entity_poly.type
_entity_poly.pdbx_seq_one_letter_code
_entity_poly.pdbx_strand_id
1 'polypeptide(L)'
;MLSWALGASIHASVIKTGFLDSDGVASSLITMYSKCGSLGDALRAFEVAEDRFCVMSWTAIITALQQNGHGVQTVDMFEKMLEHGIPPDHITFVSVLSSFSHSGFVEQGCKYFNLMTQVHKITPSTEHYP
;
A
#
# COMPACT_ATOMS: atom_id res chain seq x y z
N MET A 1 -0.98 23.75 5.62
CA MET A 1 0.29 24.10 6.30
C MET A 1 0.37 23.60 7.76
N LEU A 2 -0.75 23.33 8.46
CA LEU A 2 -0.76 22.79 9.84
C LEU A 2 -0.51 21.25 9.95
N SER A 3 -0.54 20.50 8.85
CA SER A 3 -0.42 19.03 8.89
C SER A 3 1.01 18.52 9.05
N TRP A 4 2.01 19.23 8.52
CA TRP A 4 3.42 18.84 8.55
C TRP A 4 3.99 18.77 9.98
N ALA A 5 3.83 19.84 10.77
CA ALA A 5 4.44 19.93 12.08
C ALA A 5 3.87 18.91 13.07
N LEU A 6 2.58 18.57 12.92
CA LEU A 6 1.92 17.56 13.73
C LEU A 6 2.34 16.14 13.29
N GLY A 7 2.40 15.87 11.98
CA GLY A 7 2.91 14.60 11.45
C GLY A 7 4.38 14.35 11.80
N ALA A 8 5.23 15.38 11.69
CA ALA A 8 6.65 15.31 12.03
C ALA A 8 6.89 15.15 13.54
N SER A 9 6.07 15.77 14.39
CA SER A 9 6.19 15.60 15.85
C SER A 9 5.69 14.23 16.33
N ILE A 10 4.62 13.70 15.74
CA ILE A 10 4.20 12.31 15.96
C ILE A 10 5.27 11.34 15.44
N HIS A 11 5.83 11.57 14.24
CA HIS A 11 6.92 10.79 13.66
C HIS A 11 8.17 10.77 14.56
N ALA A 12 8.62 11.95 15.00
CA ALA A 12 9.76 12.08 15.91
C ALA A 12 9.50 11.39 17.25
N SER A 13 8.28 11.45 17.78
CA SER A 13 7.90 10.79 19.02
C SER A 13 7.87 9.26 18.88
N VAL A 14 7.34 8.75 17.77
CA VAL A 14 7.30 7.31 17.45
C VAL A 14 8.71 6.72 17.29
N ILE A 15 9.59 7.40 16.55
CA ILE A 15 10.99 6.94 16.38
C ILE A 15 11.75 6.98 17.71
N LYS A 16 11.58 8.05 18.49
CA LYS A 16 12.32 8.26 19.74
C LYS A 16 11.89 7.31 20.87
N THR A 17 10.72 6.69 20.76
CA THR A 17 10.15 5.78 21.76
C THR A 17 10.18 4.30 21.37
N GLY A 18 10.65 3.96 20.15
CA GLY A 18 10.73 2.56 19.68
C GLY A 18 9.39 1.96 19.24
N PHE A 19 8.32 2.76 19.11
CA PHE A 19 6.96 2.28 18.80
C PHE A 19 6.72 1.88 17.33
N LEU A 20 7.75 1.94 16.50
CA LEU A 20 7.74 1.39 15.14
C LEU A 20 7.45 -0.11 15.10
N ASP A 21 7.52 -0.81 16.24
CA ASP A 21 7.22 -2.23 16.40
C ASP A 21 5.76 -2.62 16.24
N SER A 22 4.83 -1.65 16.20
CA SER A 22 3.42 -1.96 15.91
C SER A 22 3.08 -1.77 14.43
N ASP A 23 2.41 -2.77 13.88
CA ASP A 23 1.95 -2.81 12.49
C ASP A 23 1.15 -1.57 12.05
N GLY A 24 0.34 -1.02 12.95
CA GLY A 24 -0.45 0.19 12.68
C GLY A 24 0.38 1.47 12.60
N VAL A 25 1.54 1.52 13.28
CA VAL A 25 2.43 2.67 13.25
C VAL A 25 3.20 2.73 11.93
N ALA A 26 3.68 1.59 11.44
CA ALA A 26 4.37 1.53 10.15
C ALA A 26 3.46 1.96 9.00
N SER A 27 2.25 1.39 8.90
CA SER A 27 1.27 1.77 7.87
C SER A 27 0.86 3.25 7.95
N SER A 28 0.73 3.80 9.17
CA SER A 28 0.45 5.22 9.39
C SER A 28 1.59 6.12 8.91
N LEU A 29 2.84 5.73 9.14
CA LEU A 29 4.01 6.48 8.68
C LEU A 29 4.17 6.44 7.17
N ILE A 30 4.00 5.26 6.55
CA ILE A 30 3.99 5.10 5.09
C ILE A 30 2.94 6.02 4.47
N THR A 31 1.72 5.99 5.01
CA THR A 31 0.59 6.84 4.54
C THR A 31 0.90 8.33 4.71
N MET A 32 1.47 8.73 5.85
CA MET A 32 1.82 10.13 6.13
C MET A 32 2.87 10.63 5.15
N TYR A 33 3.97 9.89 4.97
CA TYR A 33 5.04 10.26 4.06
C TYR A 33 4.58 10.35 2.60
N SER A 34 3.77 9.40 2.16
CA SER A 34 3.13 9.43 0.83
C SER A 34 2.29 10.69 0.63
N LYS A 35 1.41 11.03 1.58
CA LYS A 35 0.57 12.25 1.51
C LYS A 35 1.37 13.55 1.56
N CYS A 36 2.59 13.52 2.09
CA CYS A 36 3.52 14.63 2.05
C CYS A 36 4.33 14.72 0.73
N GLY A 37 4.08 13.83 -0.22
CA GLY A 37 4.83 13.75 -1.49
C GLY A 37 6.22 13.14 -1.32
N SER A 38 6.53 12.55 -0.16
CA SER A 38 7.82 11.93 0.12
C SER A 38 7.74 10.41 0.00
N LEU A 39 7.59 9.93 -1.24
CA LEU A 39 7.49 8.48 -1.50
C LEU A 39 8.78 7.73 -1.09
N GLY A 40 9.94 8.37 -1.18
CA GLY A 40 11.20 7.78 -0.73
C GLY A 40 11.24 7.53 0.78
N ASP A 41 10.63 8.39 1.59
CA ASP A 41 10.54 8.18 3.05
C ASP A 41 9.49 7.10 3.39
N ALA A 42 8.42 7.03 2.59
CA ALA A 42 7.42 5.98 2.72
C ALA A 42 8.02 4.60 2.44
N LEU A 43 8.87 4.47 1.40
CA LEU A 43 9.59 3.22 1.10
C LEU A 43 10.54 2.82 2.22
N ARG A 44 11.31 3.77 2.78
CA ARG A 44 12.20 3.46 3.92
C ARG A 44 11.43 3.02 5.17
N ALA A 45 10.28 3.64 5.43
CA ALA A 45 9.40 3.20 6.53
C ALA A 45 8.84 1.79 6.28
N PHE A 46 8.56 1.44 5.02
CA PHE A 46 8.14 0.10 4.62
C PHE A 46 9.27 -0.92 4.77
N GLU A 47 10.49 -0.64 4.31
CA GLU A 47 11.66 -1.53 4.42
C GLU A 47 11.93 -1.94 5.88
N VAL A 48 11.77 -1.01 6.82
CA VAL A 48 11.92 -1.31 8.26
C VAL A 48 10.80 -2.21 8.80
N ALA A 49 9.64 -2.24 8.13
CA ALA A 49 8.46 -2.98 8.54
C ALA A 49 8.23 -4.28 7.75
N GLU A 50 8.88 -4.46 6.59
CA GLU A 50 8.64 -5.53 5.61
C GLU A 50 8.83 -6.92 6.22
N ASP A 51 9.87 -7.10 7.04
CA ASP A 51 10.22 -8.36 7.71
C ASP A 51 9.15 -8.89 8.68
N ARG A 52 8.11 -8.11 8.98
CA ARG A 52 7.05 -8.47 9.93
C ARG A 52 5.83 -9.14 9.31
N PHE A 53 5.85 -9.38 7.99
CA PHE A 53 4.76 -10.05 7.27
C PHE A 53 3.36 -9.42 7.46
N CYS A 54 3.32 -8.11 7.75
CA CYS A 54 2.07 -7.43 8.09
C CYS A 54 1.33 -6.88 6.86
N VAL A 55 0.12 -7.39 6.61
CA VAL A 55 -0.78 -6.94 5.53
C VAL A 55 -0.92 -5.41 5.49
N MET A 56 -1.08 -4.74 6.63
CA MET A 56 -1.33 -3.28 6.66
C MET A 56 -0.18 -2.46 6.07
N SER A 57 1.07 -2.86 6.29
CA SER A 57 2.23 -2.11 5.77
C SER A 57 2.38 -2.30 4.26
N TRP A 58 2.12 -3.52 3.78
CA TRP A 58 2.08 -3.85 2.35
C TRP A 58 0.94 -3.13 1.63
N THR A 59 -0.28 -3.18 2.16
CA THR A 59 -1.43 -2.43 1.64
C THR A 59 -1.12 -0.94 1.58
N ALA A 60 -0.49 -0.37 2.63
CA ALA A 60 -0.16 1.04 2.69
C ALA A 60 0.86 1.46 1.62
N ILE A 61 1.93 0.69 1.38
CA ILE A 61 2.94 1.05 0.38
C ILE A 61 2.41 0.86 -1.05
N ILE A 62 1.61 -0.19 -1.31
CA ILE A 62 0.96 -0.43 -2.61
C ILE A 62 0.00 0.74 -2.92
N THR A 63 -0.80 1.15 -1.94
CA THR A 63 -1.70 2.30 -2.09
C THR A 63 -0.92 3.60 -2.33
N ALA A 64 0.19 3.80 -1.62
CA ALA A 64 1.04 4.97 -1.79
C ALA A 64 1.65 5.06 -3.20
N LEU A 65 2.14 3.95 -3.75
CA LEU A 65 2.65 3.88 -5.12
C LEU A 65 1.56 4.20 -6.14
N GLN A 66 0.38 3.59 -5.98
CA GLN A 66 -0.77 3.82 -6.85
C GLN A 66 -1.19 5.30 -6.87
N GLN A 67 -1.37 5.91 -5.70
CA GLN A 67 -1.85 7.30 -5.58
C GLN A 67 -0.84 8.32 -6.11
N ASN A 68 0.46 8.00 -6.12
CA ASN A 68 1.50 8.85 -6.69
C ASN A 68 1.78 8.55 -8.17
N GLY A 69 0.96 7.72 -8.83
CA GLY A 69 1.05 7.46 -10.27
C GLY A 69 2.10 6.41 -10.67
N HIS A 70 2.63 5.66 -9.71
CA HIS A 70 3.67 4.65 -9.95
C HIS A 70 3.08 3.27 -10.25
N GLY A 71 2.20 3.17 -11.25
CA GLY A 71 1.40 1.97 -11.54
C GLY A 71 2.21 0.68 -11.76
N VAL A 72 3.38 0.76 -12.41
CA VAL A 72 4.28 -0.40 -12.58
C VAL A 72 4.77 -0.90 -11.22
N GLN A 73 5.26 0.02 -10.38
CA GLN A 73 5.77 -0.32 -9.04
C GLN A 73 4.66 -0.82 -8.10
N THR A 74 3.43 -0.34 -8.27
CA THR A 74 2.25 -0.88 -7.57
C THR A 74 2.10 -2.38 -7.82
N VAL A 75 2.22 -2.81 -9.08
CA VAL A 75 2.09 -4.21 -9.48
C VAL A 75 3.29 -5.01 -8.98
N ASP A 76 4.50 -4.50 -9.15
CA ASP A 76 5.72 -5.16 -8.65
C ASP A 76 5.64 -5.42 -7.14
N MET A 77 5.15 -4.44 -6.37
CA MET A 77 5.01 -4.56 -4.93
C MET A 77 3.87 -5.51 -4.54
N PHE A 78 2.79 -5.55 -5.31
CA PHE A 78 1.74 -6.54 -5.13
C PHE A 78 2.23 -7.97 -5.41
N GLU A 79 2.99 -8.19 -6.47
CA GLU A 79 3.56 -9.51 -6.77
C GLU A 79 4.55 -9.94 -5.68
N LYS A 80 5.40 -9.03 -5.18
CA LYS A 80 6.25 -9.28 -4.01
C LYS A 80 5.45 -9.66 -2.76
N MET A 81 4.31 -9.01 -2.50
CA MET A 81 3.44 -9.35 -1.38
C MET A 81 2.96 -10.81 -1.46
N LEU A 82 2.59 -11.26 -2.66
CA LEU A 82 2.18 -12.64 -2.93
C LEU A 82 3.35 -13.62 -2.76
N GLU A 83 4.55 -13.27 -3.24
CA GLU A 83 5.76 -14.08 -3.07
C GLU A 83 6.15 -14.26 -1.60
N HIS A 84 5.91 -13.24 -0.77
CA HIS A 84 6.09 -13.32 0.69
C HIS A 84 4.97 -14.09 1.40
N GLY A 85 3.97 -14.59 0.67
CA GLY A 85 2.83 -15.32 1.24
C GLY A 85 1.89 -14.45 2.07
N ILE A 86 1.95 -13.13 1.91
CA ILE A 86 1.12 -12.19 2.67
C ILE A 86 -0.21 -12.03 1.93
N PRO A 87 -1.36 -12.34 2.56
CA PRO A 87 -2.64 -12.31 1.89
C PRO A 87 -3.08 -10.86 1.60
N PRO A 88 -3.31 -10.49 0.33
CA PRO A 88 -3.91 -9.21 -0.02
C PRO A 88 -5.32 -9.08 0.54
N ASP A 89 -5.68 -7.86 0.92
CA ASP A 89 -7.03 -7.50 1.34
C ASP A 89 -7.79 -6.73 0.24
N HIS A 90 -9.04 -6.34 0.52
CA HIS A 90 -9.87 -5.59 -0.42
C HIS A 90 -9.20 -4.26 -0.87
N ILE A 91 -8.55 -3.53 0.04
CA ILE A 91 -7.90 -2.25 -0.26
C ILE A 91 -6.71 -2.46 -1.20
N THR A 92 -5.97 -3.55 -1.00
CA THR A 92 -4.86 -3.94 -1.87
C THR A 92 -5.36 -4.13 -3.31
N PHE A 93 -6.46 -4.87 -3.49
CA PHE A 93 -7.03 -5.09 -4.82
C PHE A 93 -7.63 -3.83 -5.44
N VAL A 94 -8.29 -2.96 -4.65
CA VAL A 94 -8.73 -1.64 -5.14
C VAL A 94 -7.54 -0.86 -5.74
N SER A 95 -6.41 -0.83 -5.05
CA SER A 95 -5.20 -0.13 -5.51
C SER A 95 -4.61 -0.75 -6.79
N VAL A 96 -4.52 -2.07 -6.84
CA VAL A 96 -3.99 -2.77 -8.03
C VAL A 96 -4.91 -2.56 -9.24
N LEU A 97 -6.23 -2.75 -9.09
CA LEU A 97 -7.20 -2.58 -10.17
C LEU A 97 -7.26 -1.13 -10.67
N SER A 98 -7.17 -0.15 -9.75
CA SER A 98 -7.11 1.27 -10.09
C SER A 98 -5.86 1.66 -10.88
N SER A 99 -4.79 0.86 -10.83
CA SER A 99 -3.58 1.13 -11.64
C SER A 99 -3.80 0.83 -13.14
N PHE A 100 -4.86 0.08 -13.48
CA PHE A 100 -5.18 -0.31 -14.86
C PHE A 100 -6.33 0.50 -15.49
N SER A 101 -7.06 1.28 -14.69
CA SER A 101 -8.27 1.98 -15.14
C SER A 101 -8.03 3.06 -16.18
N HIS A 102 -6.86 3.69 -16.16
CA HIS A 102 -6.52 4.81 -17.06
C HIS A 102 -5.51 4.43 -18.16
N SER A 103 -5.03 3.19 -18.18
CA SER A 103 -3.87 2.76 -18.97
C SER A 103 -4.22 1.82 -20.13
N GLY A 104 -5.50 1.48 -20.32
CA GLY A 104 -5.98 0.63 -21.44
C GLY A 104 -5.62 -0.86 -21.30
N PHE A 105 -5.02 -1.26 -20.18
CA PHE A 105 -4.58 -2.62 -19.88
C PHE A 105 -5.71 -3.49 -19.31
N VAL A 106 -6.76 -3.69 -20.10
CA VAL A 106 -7.95 -4.46 -19.70
C VAL A 106 -7.60 -5.90 -19.31
N GLU A 107 -6.71 -6.55 -20.06
CA GLU A 107 -6.32 -7.94 -19.82
C GLU A 107 -5.66 -8.13 -18.44
N GLN A 108 -4.75 -7.23 -18.07
CA GLN A 108 -4.08 -7.24 -16.76
C GLN A 108 -5.07 -6.94 -15.64
N GLY A 109 -5.98 -5.97 -15.84
CA GLY A 109 -7.07 -5.71 -14.89
C GLY A 109 -7.92 -6.96 -14.65
N CYS A 110 -8.32 -7.67 -15.72
CA CYS A 110 -9.06 -8.92 -15.63
C CYS A 110 -8.26 -10.04 -14.93
N LYS A 111 -6.95 -10.16 -15.18
CA LYS A 111 -6.07 -11.10 -14.46
C LYS A 111 -6.18 -10.91 -12.95
N TYR A 112 -5.98 -9.68 -12.46
CA TYR A 112 -5.99 -9.41 -11.02
C TYR A 112 -7.40 -9.45 -10.41
N PHE A 113 -8.43 -9.08 -11.18
CA PHE A 113 -9.82 -9.23 -10.74
C PHE A 113 -10.21 -10.71 -10.56
N ASN A 114 -9.79 -11.58 -11.48
CA ASN A 114 -10.00 -13.02 -11.35
C ASN A 114 -9.20 -13.59 -10.17
N LEU A 115 -7.96 -13.14 -9.96
CA LEU A 115 -7.16 -13.52 -8.80
C LEU A 115 -7.87 -13.17 -7.48
N MET A 116 -8.41 -11.94 -7.38
CA MET A 116 -9.18 -11.46 -6.22
C MET A 116 -10.38 -12.37 -5.88
N THR A 117 -11.18 -12.70 -6.89
CA THR A 117 -12.45 -13.41 -6.70
C THR A 117 -12.28 -14.93 -6.61
N GLN A 118 -11.43 -15.51 -7.45
CA GLN A 118 -11.29 -16.95 -7.57
C GLN A 118 -10.29 -17.54 -6.58
N VAL A 119 -9.19 -16.83 -6.29
CA VAL A 119 -8.13 -17.32 -5.40
C VAL A 119 -8.30 -16.75 -4.00
N HIS A 120 -8.40 -15.43 -3.87
CA HIS A 120 -8.50 -14.77 -2.55
C HIS A 120 -9.94 -14.71 -2.00
N LYS A 121 -10.94 -15.12 -2.79
CA LYS A 121 -12.36 -15.18 -2.40
C LYS A 121 -12.91 -13.85 -1.87
N ILE A 122 -12.37 -12.73 -2.36
CA ILE A 122 -12.86 -11.39 -2.02
C ILE A 122 -14.04 -11.05 -2.92
N THR A 123 -15.17 -10.73 -2.30
CA THR A 123 -16.39 -10.31 -3.01
C THR A 123 -16.18 -8.92 -3.62
N PRO A 124 -16.40 -8.73 -4.92
CA PRO A 124 -16.29 -7.42 -5.55
C PRO A 124 -17.27 -6.40 -4.94
N SER A 125 -16.80 -5.17 -4.77
CA SER A 125 -17.60 -4.00 -4.41
C SER A 125 -17.50 -2.94 -5.50
N THR A 126 -18.28 -1.86 -5.40
CA THR A 126 -18.21 -0.73 -6.34
C THR A 126 -16.82 -0.11 -6.45
N GLU A 127 -16.00 -0.19 -5.40
CA GLU A 127 -14.63 0.35 -5.38
C GLU A 127 -13.65 -0.47 -6.22
N HIS A 128 -14.01 -1.72 -6.58
CA HIS A 128 -13.19 -2.60 -7.41
C HIS A 128 -13.48 -2.43 -8.92
N TYR A 129 -14.48 -1.64 -9.27
CA TYR A 129 -14.81 -1.32 -10.66
C TYR A 129 -14.44 0.16 -10.90
N PRO A 130 -13.46 0.44 -11.78
CA PRO A 130 -13.10 1.81 -12.10
C PRO A 130 -14.17 2.55 -12.91
#